data_AF-A0A9X2HVU5-F1
#
_entry.id   AF-A0A9X2HVU5-F1
#
_cell.length_a   1.000
_cell.length_b   1.000
_cell.length_c   1.000
_cell.angle_alpha   90.00
_cell.angle_beta   90.00
_cell.angle_gamma   90.00
#
_symmetry.space_group_name_H-M   'P 1'
#
loop_
_entity.id
_entity.type
_entity.pdbx_description
1 polymer ?
#
loop_
_entity_poly.entity_id
_entity_poly.type
_entity_poly.pdbx_seq_one_letter_code
_entity_poly.pdbx_strand_id
1 'polypeptide(L)'
;MTASSLRHIAIIMDGNNRWARQHNLAGVAGHREGVERIRDVMSACQELGVEALTLFAFSSENWRRPRKEVDALMSLFQVYLKREAKDLKQRGVRLKVVGSRDRFSDSLNKSIAKAEALTDVAEAKTTLVIAADYGGRWDIADTAKRLAAQVSSGQLKVDEIDEHSFNAHTSLAELPALDLLIRTGGEQRISNFLLWQAAYAELYFVDTLWPDFNAEALKAAANDFSKRQRRFGRTSEQCERAYADGDSYA
;
A
#
# COMPACT_ATOMS: atom_id res chain seq x y z
N MET A 1 -20.20 19.28 7.36
CA MET A 1 -19.62 18.12 6.64
C MET A 1 -18.29 17.79 7.29
N THR A 2 -18.28 16.95 8.32
CA THR A 2 -17.03 16.39 8.83
C THR A 2 -16.62 15.30 7.85
N ALA A 3 -15.75 15.66 6.90
CA ALA A 3 -15.26 14.77 5.87
C ALA A 3 -14.65 13.51 6.50
N SER A 4 -14.94 12.33 5.93
CA SER A 4 -14.19 11.11 6.23
C SER A 4 -12.70 11.44 6.07
N SER A 5 -11.92 11.25 7.12
CA SER A 5 -10.49 11.59 7.10
C SER A 5 -9.76 10.57 6.21
N LEU A 6 -9.10 11.04 5.15
CA LEU A 6 -8.28 10.22 4.26
C LEU A 6 -6.95 9.91 4.95
N ARG A 7 -6.88 8.79 5.69
CA ARG A 7 -5.72 8.42 6.51
C ARG A 7 -4.82 7.40 5.84
N HIS A 8 -5.38 6.52 5.01
CA HIS A 8 -4.61 5.48 4.32
C HIS A 8 -4.97 5.38 2.83
N ILE A 9 -3.96 5.59 1.99
CA ILE A 9 -4.03 5.42 0.54
C ILE A 9 -3.21 4.20 0.13
N ALA A 10 -3.75 3.35 -0.73
CA ALA A 10 -3.00 2.31 -1.42
C ALA A 10 -2.98 2.53 -2.93
N ILE A 11 -1.86 2.27 -3.60
CA ILE A 11 -1.71 2.53 -5.04
C ILE A 11 -1.16 1.30 -5.76
N ILE A 12 -1.90 0.85 -6.78
CA ILE A 12 -1.42 -0.10 -7.79
C ILE A 12 -0.74 0.71 -8.90
N MET A 13 0.59 0.69 -8.90
CA MET A 13 1.48 1.47 -9.78
C MET A 13 1.59 0.85 -11.20
N ASP A 14 0.47 0.74 -11.91
CA ASP A 14 0.39 0.16 -13.25
C ASP A 14 0.71 1.20 -14.34
N GLY A 15 1.25 0.72 -15.47
CA GLY A 15 1.56 1.55 -16.64
C GLY A 15 3.05 1.72 -16.96
N ASN A 16 3.97 1.32 -16.08
CA ASN A 16 5.43 1.50 -16.27
C ASN A 16 5.94 1.03 -17.65
N ASN A 17 5.66 -0.23 -18.02
CA ASN A 17 6.10 -0.78 -19.30
C ASN A 17 5.40 -0.14 -20.52
N ARG A 18 4.14 0.28 -20.37
CA ARG A 18 3.39 0.97 -21.43
C ARG A 18 3.96 2.37 -21.67
N TRP A 19 4.28 3.08 -20.59
CA TRP A 19 4.92 4.39 -20.62
C TRP A 19 6.27 4.34 -21.33
N ALA A 20 7.12 3.36 -20.98
CA ALA A 20 8.42 3.19 -21.63
C ALA A 20 8.27 2.95 -23.14
N ARG A 21 7.30 2.12 -23.56
CA ARG A 21 7.02 1.87 -24.98
C ARG A 21 6.56 3.12 -25.72
N GLN A 22 5.70 3.94 -25.11
CA GLN A 22 5.25 5.21 -25.71
C GLN A 22 6.41 6.18 -25.95
N HIS A 23 7.49 6.08 -25.18
CA HIS A 23 8.70 6.90 -25.30
C HIS A 23 9.83 6.22 -26.07
N ASN A 24 9.59 5.05 -26.69
CA ASN A 24 10.62 4.25 -27.38
C ASN A 24 11.81 3.83 -26.47
N LEU A 25 11.52 3.58 -25.19
CA LEU A 25 12.50 3.16 -24.18
C LEU A 25 12.31 1.69 -23.78
N ALA A 26 13.35 1.08 -23.21
CA ALA A 26 13.26 -0.23 -22.59
C ALA A 26 12.35 -0.21 -21.35
N GLY A 27 11.62 -1.29 -21.06
CA GLY A 27 10.65 -1.34 -19.95
C GLY A 27 11.20 -0.94 -18.59
N VAL A 28 12.47 -1.29 -18.29
CA VAL A 28 13.17 -0.89 -17.06
C VAL A 28 13.25 0.64 -16.89
N ALA A 29 13.30 1.41 -17.98
CA ALA A 29 13.29 2.87 -17.91
C ALA A 29 11.98 3.40 -17.31
N GLY A 30 10.84 2.83 -17.69
CA GLY A 30 9.55 3.21 -17.10
C GLY A 30 9.50 2.92 -15.59
N HIS A 31 10.06 1.80 -15.15
CA HIS A 31 10.18 1.51 -13.72
C HIS A 31 11.10 2.48 -12.97
N ARG A 32 12.17 2.99 -13.61
CA ARG A 32 13.04 4.02 -13.02
C ARG A 32 12.29 5.35 -12.87
N GLU A 33 11.56 5.77 -13.89
CA GLU A 33 10.72 6.97 -13.78
C GLU A 33 9.61 6.80 -12.73
N GLY A 34 9.03 5.61 -12.66
CA GLY A 34 8.05 5.27 -11.63
C GLY A 34 8.62 5.36 -10.20
N VAL A 35 9.90 5.06 -9.99
CA VAL A 35 10.55 5.25 -8.69
C VAL A 35 10.61 6.72 -8.30
N GLU A 36 10.87 7.62 -9.25
CA GLU A 36 10.92 9.06 -8.99
C GLU A 36 9.54 9.62 -8.62
N ARG A 37 8.45 9.08 -9.19
CA ARG A 37 7.06 9.45 -8.83
C ARG A 37 6.69 9.15 -7.39
N ILE A 38 7.34 8.17 -6.75
CA ILE A 38 7.10 7.85 -5.34
C ILE A 38 7.35 9.08 -4.45
N ARG A 39 8.39 9.89 -4.75
CA ARG A 39 8.70 11.07 -3.92
C ARG A 39 7.61 12.12 -4.01
N ASP A 40 7.12 12.40 -5.21
CA ASP A 40 6.07 13.39 -5.46
C ASP A 40 4.76 13.02 -4.77
N VAL A 41 4.35 11.75 -4.94
CA VAL A 41 3.15 11.21 -4.29
C VAL A 41 3.31 11.20 -2.77
N MET A 42 4.50 10.86 -2.27
CA MET A 42 4.74 10.87 -0.82
C MET A 42 4.64 12.28 -0.24
N SER A 43 5.18 13.29 -0.93
CA SER A 43 5.06 14.69 -0.50
C SER A 43 3.60 15.14 -0.46
N ALA A 44 2.82 14.81 -1.48
CA ALA A 44 1.39 15.12 -1.50
C ALA A 44 0.61 14.40 -0.38
N CYS A 45 0.94 13.15 -0.05
CA CYS A 45 0.38 12.46 1.11
C CYS A 45 0.67 13.20 2.43
N GLN A 46 1.90 13.67 2.63
CA GLN A 46 2.27 14.43 3.84
C GLN A 46 1.53 15.77 3.92
N GLU A 47 1.37 16.48 2.80
CA GLU A 47 0.56 17.71 2.72
C GLU A 47 -0.91 17.48 3.07
N LEU A 48 -1.46 16.33 2.67
CA LEU A 48 -2.85 15.94 2.91
C LEU A 48 -3.07 15.34 4.31
N GLY A 49 -2.02 15.15 5.11
CA GLY A 49 -2.10 14.51 6.43
C GLY A 49 -2.36 13.00 6.38
N VAL A 50 -2.05 12.35 5.26
CA VAL A 50 -2.16 10.89 5.11
C VAL A 50 -1.12 10.21 6.01
N GLU A 51 -1.58 9.28 6.83
CA GLU A 51 -0.76 8.55 7.80
C GLU A 51 -0.10 7.30 7.19
N ALA A 52 -0.71 6.71 6.16
CA ALA A 52 -0.17 5.53 5.49
C ALA A 52 -0.31 5.59 3.96
N LEU A 53 0.79 5.32 3.26
CA LEU A 53 0.82 5.13 1.81
C LEU A 53 1.33 3.73 1.50
N THR A 54 0.50 2.86 0.92
CA THR A 54 0.87 1.50 0.54
C THR A 54 1.01 1.35 -0.97
N LEU A 55 2.21 1.02 -1.46
CA LEU A 55 2.50 0.91 -2.89
C LEU A 55 2.66 -0.56 -3.30
N PHE A 56 1.95 -0.96 -4.36
CA PHE A 56 2.09 -2.31 -4.92
C PHE A 56 3.28 -2.40 -5.87
N ALA A 57 4.47 -2.70 -5.32
CA ALA A 57 5.71 -2.70 -6.08
C ALA A 57 5.96 -4.01 -6.84
N PHE A 58 5.64 -5.16 -6.24
CA PHE A 58 5.85 -6.46 -6.86
C PHE A 58 4.86 -7.50 -6.32
N SER A 59 4.01 -8.07 -7.17
CA SER A 59 3.06 -9.11 -6.78
C SER A 59 3.70 -10.49 -6.74
N SER A 60 3.14 -11.41 -5.95
CA SER A 60 3.57 -12.83 -5.98
C SER A 60 3.41 -13.49 -7.36
N GLU A 61 2.47 -13.01 -8.18
CA GLU A 61 2.30 -13.48 -9.54
C GLU A 61 3.42 -12.99 -10.49
N ASN A 62 4.15 -11.92 -10.14
CA ASN A 62 5.22 -11.38 -10.98
C ASN A 62 6.48 -12.27 -11.05
N TRP A 63 6.61 -13.28 -10.19
CA TRP A 63 7.64 -14.31 -10.35
C TRP A 63 7.49 -15.14 -11.62
N ARG A 64 6.31 -15.12 -12.27
CA ARG A 64 6.07 -15.78 -13.57
C ARG A 64 6.65 -15.01 -14.76
N ARG A 65 7.16 -13.80 -14.56
CA ARG A 65 7.80 -12.99 -15.61
C ARG A 65 9.18 -13.56 -15.98
N PRO A 66 9.76 -13.15 -17.14
CA PRO A 66 11.11 -13.57 -17.51
C PRO A 66 12.13 -13.25 -16.42
N ARG A 67 12.99 -14.22 -16.09
CA ARG A 67 13.95 -14.10 -14.99
C ARG A 67 14.81 -12.83 -15.04
N LYS A 68 15.27 -12.44 -16.25
CA LYS A 68 16.05 -11.20 -16.44
C LYS A 68 15.29 -9.94 -15.99
N GLU A 69 13.97 -9.90 -16.19
CA GLU A 69 13.12 -8.77 -15.75
C GLU A 69 12.98 -8.78 -14.24
N VAL A 70 12.72 -9.94 -13.64
CA VAL A 70 12.62 -10.09 -12.19
C VAL A 70 13.93 -9.68 -11.50
N ASP A 71 15.07 -10.17 -11.97
CA ASP A 71 16.39 -9.84 -11.42
C ASP A 71 16.69 -8.33 -11.51
N ALA A 72 16.30 -7.68 -12.62
CA ALA A 72 16.42 -6.24 -12.79
C ALA A 72 15.53 -5.45 -11.82
N LEU A 73 14.28 -5.90 -11.59
CA LEU A 73 13.37 -5.28 -10.63
C LEU A 73 13.86 -5.41 -9.19
N MET A 74 14.35 -6.59 -8.79
CA MET A 74 14.93 -6.81 -7.46
C MET A 74 16.17 -5.95 -7.24
N SER A 75 17.02 -5.81 -8.26
CA SER A 75 18.19 -4.94 -8.21
C SER A 75 17.80 -3.47 -8.07
N LEU A 76 16.81 -3.00 -8.83
CA LEU A 76 16.28 -1.64 -8.73
C LEU A 76 15.70 -1.37 -7.33
N PHE A 77 14.94 -2.32 -6.79
CA PHE A 77 14.39 -2.22 -5.43
C PHE A 77 15.50 -2.13 -4.38
N GLN A 78 16.56 -2.94 -4.50
CA GLN A 78 17.70 -2.86 -3.59
C GLN A 78 18.41 -1.50 -3.64
N VAL A 79 18.58 -0.94 -4.84
CA VAL A 79 19.17 0.39 -5.02
C VAL A 79 18.29 1.48 -4.41
N TYR A 80 16.98 1.41 -4.63
CA TYR A 80 16.00 2.30 -4.02
C TYR A 80 16.10 2.30 -2.50
N LEU A 81 16.07 1.13 -1.85
CA LEU A 81 16.17 1.02 -0.39
C LEU A 81 17.44 1.68 0.16
N LYS A 82 18.58 1.51 -0.50
CA LYS A 82 19.86 2.09 -0.07
C LYS A 82 19.91 3.61 -0.25
N ARG A 83 19.28 4.14 -1.31
CA ARG A 83 19.29 5.57 -1.63
C ARG A 83 18.25 6.34 -0.81
N GLU A 84 17.03 5.84 -0.76
CA GLU A 84 15.88 6.58 -0.23
C GLU A 84 15.72 6.48 1.28
N ALA A 85 16.21 5.42 1.94
CA ALA A 85 15.98 5.26 3.38
C ALA A 85 16.51 6.43 4.23
N LYS A 86 17.58 7.11 3.77
CA LYS A 86 18.10 8.32 4.43
C LYS A 86 17.16 9.53 4.24
N ASP A 87 16.64 9.71 3.03
CA ASP A 87 15.68 10.77 2.70
C ASP A 87 14.37 10.58 3.46
N LEU A 88 13.83 9.35 3.46
CA LEU A 88 12.63 9.00 4.22
C LEU A 88 12.78 9.32 5.71
N LYS A 89 13.92 8.96 6.31
CA LYS A 89 14.22 9.31 7.71
C LYS A 89 14.22 10.84 7.92
N GLN A 90 14.91 11.59 7.07
CA GLN A 90 14.97 13.06 7.19
C GLN A 90 13.58 13.72 7.06
N ARG A 91 12.69 13.10 6.29
CA ARG A 91 11.31 13.54 6.08
C ARG A 91 10.33 13.03 7.15
N GLY A 92 10.79 12.29 8.15
CA GLY A 92 9.92 11.70 9.17
C GLY A 92 8.96 10.65 8.60
N VAL A 93 9.43 9.84 7.65
CA VAL A 93 8.66 8.75 7.03
C VAL A 93 9.23 7.42 7.48
N ARG A 94 8.39 6.57 8.08
CA ARG A 94 8.72 5.17 8.41
C ARG A 94 8.55 4.31 7.16
N LEU A 95 9.51 3.43 6.86
CA LEU A 95 9.42 2.46 5.78
C LEU A 95 9.06 1.08 6.35
N LYS A 96 8.09 0.40 5.73
CA LYS A 96 7.74 -1.00 5.99
C LYS A 96 7.68 -1.78 4.68
N VAL A 97 8.23 -2.99 4.64
CA VAL A 97 8.14 -3.88 3.47
C VAL A 97 7.34 -5.12 3.84
N VAL A 98 6.23 -5.32 3.14
CA VAL A 98 5.29 -6.43 3.35
C VAL A 98 5.24 -7.38 2.15
N GLY A 99 4.99 -8.66 2.40
CA GLY A 99 5.06 -9.74 1.41
C GLY A 99 5.96 -10.89 1.89
N SER A 100 6.04 -11.95 1.08
CA SER A 100 6.91 -13.09 1.38
C SER A 100 8.37 -12.70 1.19
N ARG A 101 9.22 -12.98 2.19
CA ARG A 101 10.67 -12.73 2.12
C ARG A 101 11.47 -13.94 1.65
N ASP A 102 10.81 -15.08 1.45
CA ASP A 102 11.44 -16.39 1.23
C ASP A 102 12.16 -16.49 -0.11
N ARG A 103 11.69 -15.75 -1.11
CA ARG A 103 12.26 -15.75 -2.48
C ARG A 103 13.30 -14.65 -2.71
N PHE A 104 13.51 -13.77 -1.73
CA PHE A 104 14.50 -12.71 -1.84
C PHE A 104 15.90 -13.23 -1.52
N SER A 105 16.91 -12.62 -2.15
CA SER A 105 18.28 -12.90 -1.79
C SER A 105 18.59 -12.38 -0.38
N ASP A 106 19.53 -13.01 0.32
CA ASP A 106 19.99 -12.56 1.64
C ASP A 106 20.45 -11.10 1.63
N SER A 107 21.08 -10.67 0.53
CA SER A 107 21.53 -9.29 0.33
C SER A 107 20.36 -8.30 0.29
N LEU A 108 19.26 -8.67 -0.39
CA LEU A 108 18.04 -7.87 -0.43
C LEU A 108 17.35 -7.86 0.94
N ASN A 109 17.19 -9.03 1.59
CA ASN A 109 16.61 -9.14 2.93
C ASN A 109 17.37 -8.28 3.97
N LYS A 110 18.71 -8.29 3.94
CA LYS A 110 19.54 -7.40 4.79
C LYS A 110 19.34 -5.92 4.45
N SER A 111 19.15 -5.58 3.17
CA SER A 111 18.92 -4.19 2.75
C SER A 111 17.55 -3.68 3.21
N ILE A 112 16.51 -4.52 3.14
CA ILE A 112 15.18 -4.25 3.66
C ILE A 112 15.25 -3.99 5.16
N ALA A 113 15.78 -4.94 5.93
CA ALA A 113 15.86 -4.82 7.39
C ALA A 113 16.64 -3.57 7.84
N LYS A 114 17.73 -3.24 7.16
CA LYS A 114 18.50 -2.03 7.42
C LYS A 114 17.71 -0.74 7.14
N ALA A 115 16.92 -0.73 6.06
CA ALA A 115 16.11 0.44 5.68
C ALA A 115 14.93 0.65 6.64
N GLU A 116 14.23 -0.43 7.01
CA GLU A 116 13.16 -0.41 8.02
C GLU A 116 13.71 0.12 9.35
N ALA A 117 14.78 -0.46 9.88
CA ALA A 117 15.39 -0.02 11.14
C ALA A 117 15.92 1.43 11.10
N LEU A 118 16.40 1.91 9.94
CA LEU A 118 16.89 3.29 9.81
C LEU A 118 15.75 4.32 9.90
N THR A 119 14.57 3.96 9.39
CA THR A 119 13.40 4.85 9.28
C THR A 119 12.41 4.67 10.42
N ASP A 120 12.61 3.66 11.27
CA ASP A 120 11.81 3.46 12.47
C ASP A 120 12.20 4.46 13.57
N VAL A 121 11.63 5.65 13.46
CA VAL A 121 11.85 6.77 14.39
C VAL A 121 10.53 7.19 15.03
N ALA A 122 10.60 7.68 16.27
CA ALA A 122 9.40 8.02 17.06
C ALA A 122 8.65 9.23 16.48
N GLU A 123 9.36 10.15 15.83
CA GLU A 123 8.82 11.35 15.20
C GLU A 123 8.15 11.11 13.84
N ALA A 124 8.20 9.88 13.31
CA ALA A 124 7.63 9.57 12.00
C ALA A 124 6.09 9.70 12.04
N LYS A 125 5.55 10.56 11.16
CA LYS A 125 4.10 10.83 11.07
C LYS A 125 3.40 10.10 9.93
N THR A 126 4.18 9.57 8.99
CA THR A 126 3.67 8.85 7.83
C THR A 126 4.44 7.56 7.66
N THR A 127 3.73 6.47 7.32
CA THR A 127 4.33 5.19 6.98
C THR A 127 4.22 4.94 5.48
N LEU A 128 5.36 4.80 4.80
CA LEU A 128 5.44 4.26 3.45
C LEU A 128 5.55 2.73 3.54
N VAL A 129 4.58 2.04 2.98
CA VAL A 129 4.59 0.59 2.86
C VAL A 129 4.88 0.19 1.42
N ILE A 130 5.89 -0.65 1.23
CA ILE A 130 6.18 -1.27 -0.06
C ILE A 130 5.72 -2.74 -0.01
N ALA A 131 4.69 -3.06 -0.78
CA ALA A 131 4.23 -4.43 -0.96
C ALA A 131 5.06 -5.10 -2.06
N ALA A 132 6.00 -5.97 -1.65
CA ALA A 132 6.94 -6.65 -2.51
C ALA A 132 6.89 -8.16 -2.26
N ASP A 133 6.71 -8.93 -3.33
CA ASP A 133 6.30 -10.33 -3.27
C ASP A 133 5.03 -10.55 -2.42
N TYR A 134 4.07 -9.65 -2.62
CA TYR A 134 2.82 -9.63 -1.88
C TYR A 134 1.66 -10.12 -2.74
N GLY A 135 0.70 -10.78 -2.09
CA GLY A 135 -0.64 -11.01 -2.62
C GLY A 135 -1.63 -11.12 -1.46
N GLY A 136 -2.83 -10.57 -1.60
CA GLY A 136 -3.84 -10.57 -0.54
C GLY A 136 -4.30 -11.98 -0.16
N ARG A 137 -4.37 -12.90 -1.12
CA ARG A 137 -4.58 -14.33 -0.82
C ARG A 137 -3.44 -14.94 -0.01
N TRP A 138 -2.21 -14.54 -0.27
CA TRP A 138 -1.05 -14.97 0.50
C TRP A 138 -1.11 -14.40 1.92
N ASP A 139 -1.43 -13.11 2.07
CA ASP A 139 -1.54 -12.43 3.37
C ASP A 139 -2.59 -13.12 4.26
N ILE A 140 -3.79 -13.37 3.72
CA ILE A 140 -4.86 -14.10 4.43
C ILE A 140 -4.40 -15.51 4.84
N ALA A 141 -3.77 -16.26 3.92
CA ALA A 141 -3.31 -17.61 4.21
C ALA A 141 -2.17 -17.64 5.24
N ASP A 142 -1.27 -16.66 5.20
CA ASP A 142 -0.17 -16.53 6.16
C ASP A 142 -0.69 -16.14 7.55
N THR A 143 -1.64 -15.19 7.62
CA THR A 143 -2.34 -14.82 8.85
C THR A 143 -3.04 -16.03 9.47
N ALA A 144 -3.79 -16.81 8.69
CA ALA A 144 -4.44 -18.02 9.18
C ALA A 144 -3.45 -19.04 9.75
N LYS A 145 -2.28 -19.22 9.12
CA LYS A 145 -1.22 -20.11 9.64
C LYS A 145 -0.66 -19.61 10.98
N ARG A 146 -0.42 -18.30 11.13
CA ARG A 146 0.07 -17.71 12.37
C ARG A 146 -0.93 -17.89 13.52
N LEU A 147 -2.21 -17.62 13.26
CA LEU A 147 -3.28 -17.85 14.23
C LEU A 147 -3.38 -19.33 14.61
N ALA A 148 -3.33 -20.25 13.64
CA ALA A 148 -3.36 -21.69 13.91
C ALA A 148 -2.15 -22.14 14.76
N ALA A 149 -0.97 -21.56 14.57
CA ALA A 149 0.20 -21.85 15.39
C ALA A 149 0.03 -21.34 16.84
N GLN A 150 -0.56 -20.16 17.04
CA GLN A 150 -0.89 -19.64 18.37
C GLN A 150 -1.92 -20.52 19.08
N VAL A 151 -2.95 -20.97 18.35
CA VAL A 151 -3.94 -21.94 18.87
C VAL A 151 -3.26 -23.26 19.27
N SER A 152 -2.44 -23.82 18.38
CA SER A 152 -1.75 -25.08 18.64
C SER A 152 -0.77 -25.02 19.82
N SER A 153 -0.24 -23.84 20.14
CA SER A 153 0.65 -23.61 21.28
C SER A 153 -0.07 -23.19 22.56
N GLY A 154 -1.41 -23.08 22.53
CA GLY A 154 -2.23 -22.68 23.67
C GLY A 154 -2.19 -21.18 24.00
N GLN A 155 -1.62 -20.35 23.11
CA GLN A 155 -1.56 -18.89 23.28
C GLN A 155 -2.89 -18.20 22.94
N LEU A 156 -3.75 -18.85 22.16
CA LEU A 156 -5.04 -18.34 21.70
C LEU A 156 -6.06 -19.50 21.65
N LYS A 157 -7.34 -19.24 21.91
CA LYS A 157 -8.42 -20.21 21.68
C LYS A 157 -9.06 -19.97 20.31
N VAL A 158 -9.60 -21.03 19.71
CA VAL A 158 -10.29 -20.93 18.41
C VAL A 158 -11.45 -19.93 18.47
N ASP A 159 -12.21 -19.94 19.55
CA ASP A 159 -13.37 -19.04 19.73
C ASP A 159 -12.98 -17.57 19.99
N GLU A 160 -11.68 -17.29 20.17
CA GLU A 160 -11.14 -15.92 20.26
C GLU A 160 -10.73 -15.38 18.88
N ILE A 161 -10.87 -16.17 17.81
CA ILE A 161 -10.61 -15.73 16.43
C ILE A 161 -11.88 -15.11 15.85
N ASP A 162 -11.79 -13.82 15.55
CA ASP A 162 -12.81 -12.97 14.95
C ASP A 162 -12.19 -12.01 13.91
N GLU A 163 -12.97 -11.13 13.29
CA GLU A 163 -12.45 -10.18 12.29
C GLU A 163 -11.39 -9.24 12.86
N HIS A 164 -11.51 -8.85 14.14
CA HIS A 164 -10.60 -7.92 14.79
C HIS A 164 -9.23 -8.56 15.06
N SER A 165 -9.22 -9.72 15.71
CA SER A 165 -8.03 -10.53 15.96
C SER A 165 -7.40 -11.02 14.66
N PHE A 166 -8.19 -11.35 13.63
CA PHE A 166 -7.65 -11.67 12.31
C PHE A 166 -6.93 -10.47 11.70
N ASN A 167 -7.57 -9.28 11.71
CA ASN A 167 -6.97 -8.05 11.18
C ASN A 167 -5.64 -7.71 11.89
N ALA A 168 -5.57 -7.91 13.21
CA ALA A 168 -4.37 -7.69 14.02
C ALA A 168 -3.17 -8.55 13.61
N HIS A 169 -3.40 -9.62 12.84
CA HIS A 169 -2.37 -10.54 12.35
C HIS A 169 -2.11 -10.40 10.83
N THR A 170 -2.75 -9.46 10.15
CA THR A 170 -2.46 -9.15 8.75
C THR A 170 -1.20 -8.31 8.59
N SER A 171 -0.64 -8.26 7.39
CA SER A 171 0.58 -7.49 7.09
C SER A 171 0.49 -5.99 7.44
N LEU A 172 -0.72 -5.42 7.45
CA LEU A 172 -0.98 -3.99 7.67
C LEU A 172 -1.68 -3.69 9.01
N ALA A 173 -1.68 -4.62 9.96
CA ALA A 173 -2.39 -4.52 11.24
C ALA A 173 -2.18 -3.22 12.03
N GLU A 174 -0.97 -2.64 11.95
CA GLU A 174 -0.58 -1.44 12.72
C GLU A 174 -0.97 -0.12 12.04
N LEU A 175 -1.59 -0.18 10.87
CA LEU A 175 -1.93 1.00 10.06
C LEU A 175 -3.42 1.32 10.17
N PRO A 176 -3.83 2.57 9.87
CA PRO A 176 -5.24 2.89 9.72
C PRO A 176 -5.92 2.00 8.66
N ALA A 177 -7.23 1.81 8.80
CA ALA A 177 -8.03 1.13 7.79
C ALA A 177 -7.82 1.77 6.42
N LEU A 178 -7.83 0.96 5.35
CA LEU A 178 -7.65 1.47 4.00
C LEU A 178 -8.86 2.31 3.57
N ASP A 179 -8.62 3.57 3.24
CA ASP A 179 -9.69 4.49 2.83
C ASP A 179 -9.85 4.52 1.31
N LEU A 180 -8.72 4.58 0.58
CA LEU A 180 -8.71 4.77 -0.86
C LEU A 180 -7.70 3.84 -1.53
N LEU A 181 -8.17 3.03 -2.47
CA LEU A 181 -7.33 2.22 -3.36
C LEU A 181 -7.34 2.81 -4.76
N ILE A 182 -6.19 3.34 -5.16
CA ILE A 182 -5.95 3.94 -6.46
C ILE A 182 -5.31 2.90 -7.38
N ARG A 183 -5.72 2.89 -8.65
CA ARG A 183 -5.00 2.17 -9.71
C ARG A 183 -4.84 3.03 -10.95
N THR A 184 -3.59 3.14 -11.38
CA THR A 184 -3.19 3.85 -12.61
C THR A 184 -3.30 2.96 -13.85
N GLY A 185 -3.20 3.57 -15.04
CA GLY A 185 -3.11 2.87 -16.32
C GLY A 185 -4.40 2.24 -16.84
N GLY A 186 -5.57 2.73 -16.40
CA GLY A 186 -6.88 2.45 -17.01
C GLY A 186 -7.50 1.08 -16.70
N GLU A 187 -6.79 0.22 -15.99
CA GLU A 187 -7.28 -1.11 -15.64
C GLU A 187 -8.20 -1.06 -14.42
N GLN A 188 -9.39 -1.64 -14.51
CA GLN A 188 -10.41 -1.61 -13.45
C GLN A 188 -10.48 -2.93 -12.67
N ARG A 189 -9.42 -3.23 -11.90
CA ARG A 189 -9.34 -4.40 -11.02
C ARG A 189 -8.30 -4.18 -9.93
N ILE A 190 -8.43 -4.87 -8.79
CA ILE A 190 -7.45 -4.75 -7.68
C ILE A 190 -6.29 -5.76 -7.77
N SER A 191 -6.36 -6.75 -8.67
CA SER A 191 -5.25 -7.67 -8.97
C SER A 191 -4.62 -8.34 -7.73
N ASN A 192 -5.44 -8.93 -6.86
CA ASN A 192 -4.98 -9.61 -5.64
C ASN A 192 -4.24 -8.67 -4.65
N PHE A 193 -4.47 -7.36 -4.72
CA PHE A 193 -3.88 -6.40 -3.79
C PHE A 193 -4.85 -6.11 -2.63
N LEU A 194 -4.33 -6.17 -1.39
CA LEU A 194 -5.02 -5.82 -0.15
C LEU A 194 -6.45 -6.35 -0.02
N LEU A 195 -6.68 -7.64 -0.30
CA LEU A 195 -8.04 -8.20 -0.37
C LEU A 195 -8.85 -8.02 0.93
N TRP A 196 -8.19 -8.23 2.08
CA TRP A 196 -8.82 -8.04 3.39
C TRP A 196 -9.07 -6.55 3.66
N GLN A 197 -8.03 -5.72 3.49
CA GLN A 197 -8.07 -4.31 3.85
C GLN A 197 -8.95 -3.47 2.90
N ALA A 198 -9.12 -3.90 1.64
CA ALA A 198 -9.90 -3.19 0.64
C ALA A 198 -11.42 -3.43 0.74
N ALA A 199 -11.90 -4.22 1.71
CA ALA A 199 -13.32 -4.59 1.83
C ALA A 199 -14.28 -3.38 1.83
N TYR A 200 -13.86 -2.26 2.42
CA TYR A 200 -14.64 -1.00 2.49
C TYR A 200 -13.85 0.22 2.00
N ALA A 201 -12.78 -0.02 1.23
CA ALA A 201 -12.01 1.05 0.63
C ALA A 201 -12.75 1.59 -0.61
N GLU A 202 -12.71 2.91 -0.79
CA GLU A 202 -13.13 3.51 -2.05
C GLU A 202 -12.15 3.14 -3.16
N LEU A 203 -12.68 2.83 -4.34
CA LEU A 203 -11.86 2.47 -5.51
C LEU A 203 -11.80 3.67 -6.46
N TYR A 204 -10.57 4.02 -6.87
CA TYR A 204 -10.31 5.08 -7.83
C TYR A 204 -9.43 4.56 -8.97
N PHE A 205 -10.01 4.48 -10.16
CA PHE A 205 -9.33 4.03 -11.37
C PHE A 205 -9.06 5.22 -12.29
N VAL A 206 -7.84 5.33 -12.81
CA VAL A 206 -7.45 6.43 -13.69
C VAL A 206 -6.61 5.94 -14.87
N ASP A 207 -6.81 6.55 -16.03
CA ASP A 207 -6.11 6.19 -17.26
C ASP A 207 -4.63 6.59 -17.27
N THR A 208 -4.27 7.62 -16.51
CA THR A 208 -2.89 8.11 -16.33
C THR A 208 -1.95 6.97 -15.98
N LEU A 209 -0.85 6.82 -16.73
CA LEU A 209 0.18 5.81 -16.45
C LEU A 209 0.97 6.20 -15.20
N TRP A 210 1.45 5.22 -14.43
CA TRP A 210 2.17 5.50 -13.17
C TRP A 210 3.31 6.53 -13.30
N PRO A 211 4.20 6.48 -14.31
CA PRO A 211 5.26 7.49 -14.44
C PRO A 211 4.77 8.93 -14.68
N ASP A 212 3.51 9.13 -15.09
CA ASP A 212 2.90 10.45 -15.27
C ASP A 212 1.99 10.84 -14.08
N PHE A 213 1.77 9.93 -13.12
CA PHE A 213 0.93 10.18 -11.95
C PHE A 213 1.69 11.00 -10.89
N ASN A 214 1.49 12.31 -10.91
CA ASN A 214 2.19 13.27 -10.06
C ASN A 214 1.37 13.68 -8.81
N ALA A 215 1.91 14.61 -8.01
CA ALA A 215 1.26 15.15 -6.81
C ALA A 215 -0.16 15.70 -7.07
N GLU A 216 -0.37 16.39 -8.20
CA GLU A 216 -1.68 16.94 -8.55
C GLU A 216 -2.69 15.86 -8.90
N ALA A 217 -2.25 14.78 -9.56
CA ALA A 217 -3.10 13.61 -9.82
C ALA A 217 -3.52 12.92 -8.51
N LEU A 218 -2.63 12.82 -7.52
CA LEU A 218 -2.99 12.31 -6.19
C LEU A 218 -3.99 13.22 -5.49
N LYS A 219 -3.78 14.54 -5.50
CA LYS A 219 -4.71 15.52 -4.91
C LYS A 219 -6.08 15.47 -5.57
N ALA A 220 -6.14 15.24 -6.89
CA ALA A 220 -7.40 15.03 -7.60
C ALA A 220 -8.13 13.77 -7.11
N ALA A 221 -7.42 12.65 -6.92
CA ALA A 221 -8.00 11.43 -6.35
C ALA A 221 -8.49 11.63 -4.90
N ALA A 222 -7.73 12.36 -4.07
CA ALA A 222 -8.13 12.71 -2.71
C ALA A 222 -9.37 13.62 -2.69
N ASN A 223 -9.47 14.56 -3.62
CA ASN A 223 -10.64 15.43 -3.79
C ASN A 223 -11.88 14.68 -4.31
N ASP A 224 -11.69 13.60 -5.07
CA ASP A 224 -12.81 12.72 -5.43
C ASP A 224 -13.30 11.93 -4.21
N PHE A 225 -12.38 11.37 -3.43
CA PHE A 225 -12.69 10.66 -2.18
C PHE A 225 -13.51 11.53 -1.21
N SER A 226 -13.14 12.80 -1.01
CA SER A 226 -13.82 13.68 -0.05
C SER A 226 -15.27 14.03 -0.42
N LYS A 227 -15.67 13.79 -1.68
CA LYS A 227 -17.05 14.00 -2.15
C LYS A 227 -17.94 12.78 -1.90
N ARG A 228 -17.37 11.63 -1.54
CA ARG A 228 -18.11 10.38 -1.35
C ARG A 228 -18.70 10.33 0.05
N GLN A 229 -19.97 9.92 0.14
CA GLN A 229 -20.59 9.57 1.41
C GLN A 229 -20.33 8.09 1.67
N ARG A 230 -19.38 7.80 2.55
CA ARG A 230 -19.17 6.43 3.04
C ARG A 230 -20.39 6.05 3.88
N ARG A 231 -20.78 4.78 3.82
CA ARG A 231 -22.04 4.32 4.44
C ARG A 231 -21.85 3.09 5.32
N PHE A 232 -20.87 2.24 5.04
CA PHE A 232 -20.58 1.04 5.82
C PHE A 232 -21.84 0.20 6.18
N GLY A 233 -22.78 0.08 5.22
CA GLY A 233 -24.06 -0.62 5.41
C GLY A 233 -25.21 0.21 6.00
N ARG A 234 -24.99 1.47 6.38
CA ARG A 234 -26.01 2.42 6.84
C ARG A 234 -26.74 3.08 5.65
N THR A 235 -28.01 3.47 5.87
CA THR A 235 -28.76 4.34 4.94
C THR A 235 -28.25 5.78 5.02
N SER A 236 -28.54 6.61 4.01
CA SER A 236 -28.17 8.04 4.02
C SER A 236 -28.69 8.77 5.26
N GLU A 237 -29.93 8.48 5.66
CA GLU A 237 -30.57 9.06 6.85
C GLU A 237 -29.88 8.62 8.15
N GLN A 238 -29.38 7.38 8.21
CA GLN A 238 -28.59 6.89 9.34
C GLN A 238 -27.21 7.53 9.42
N CYS A 239 -26.53 7.74 8.28
CA CYS A 239 -25.28 8.50 8.26
C CYS A 239 -25.49 9.94 8.71
N GLU A 240 -26.53 10.62 8.21
CA GLU A 240 -26.86 12.00 8.60
C GLU A 240 -27.16 12.15 10.09
N ARG A 241 -27.86 11.18 10.70
CA ARG A 241 -28.09 11.14 12.15
C ARG A 241 -26.81 10.84 12.94
N ALA A 242 -26.04 9.83 12.53
CA ALA A 242 -24.78 9.48 13.19
C ALA A 242 -23.77 10.65 13.15
N TYR A 243 -23.76 11.45 12.07
CA TYR A 243 -22.97 12.68 12.00
C TYR A 243 -23.47 13.78 12.95
N ALA A 244 -24.79 13.91 13.14
CA ALA A 244 -25.35 14.86 14.10
C ALA A 244 -24.99 14.50 15.55
N ASP A 245 -24.76 13.21 15.80
CA ASP A 245 -24.42 12.64 17.11
C ASP A 245 -22.90 12.51 17.35
N GLY A 246 -22.06 12.87 16.36
CA GLY A 246 -20.59 12.91 16.51
C GLY A 246 -19.83 11.60 16.23
N ASP A 247 -20.45 10.60 15.61
CA ASP A 247 -19.79 9.34 15.22
C ASP A 247 -19.01 9.52 13.89
N SER A 248 -17.68 9.45 13.96
CA SER A 248 -16.78 9.65 12.82
C SER A 248 -16.66 8.43 11.90
N TYR A 249 -17.32 7.32 12.22
CA TYR A 249 -17.42 6.12 11.39
C TYR A 249 -18.68 6.09 10.50
N ALA A 250 -19.46 7.17 10.48
CA ALA A 250 -20.47 7.38 9.46
C ALA A 250 -19.84 7.72 8.11
#